data_AF-A0A2T2S4H2-F1
#
_entry.id   AF-A0A2T2S4H2-F1
#
_cell.length_a   1.000
_cell.length_b   1.000
_cell.length_c   1.000
_cell.angle_alpha   90.00
_cell.angle_beta   90.00
_cell.angle_gamma   90.00
#
_symmetry.space_group_name_H-M   'P 1'
#
loop_
_entity.id
_entity.type
_entity.pdbx_description
1 polymer ?
#
loop_
_entity_poly.entity_id
_entity_poly.type
_entity_poly.pdbx_seq_one_letter_code
_entity_poly.pdbx_strand_id
1 'polypeptide(L)'
;MKRISFLPAATALLLGVFVASPALAQEEPSSYPVGNPLGVPATPSADGSYEPMSSNVTVYGAIYSAESCVYDAERDLIVVPNRGVPQRVRTNDAFVSLINHDGSVHTPRWIGIQGPSERADLSPPLTLNHPLGSDIANGTLYLADRDGGTSADDSSVAVIRQFDLETGAPAGEIRIEESPWINDIEVADDGTIYVTQTGDLGENPDPATWRVWEIAPDGSASVFAEGAPLRQPNGIGLDSEGNIVVVNYGNADVLTFSPSGELLKTETAAQSGGDGLVIMEDGTKYVSSVRQGGISHIRSAESAELIARNIPSAASLCYDPEANQLVVPMNPNHGLAFVPLE
;
A
#
# COMPACT_ATOMS: atom_id res chain seq x y z
N MET A 1 -76.75 60.89 -14.53
CA MET A 1 -76.41 59.57 -15.13
C MET A 1 -76.10 59.75 -16.59
N LYS A 2 -74.83 59.67 -17.00
CA LYS A 2 -74.42 59.38 -18.39
C LYS A 2 -72.97 58.92 -18.40
N ARG A 3 -72.73 57.88 -19.20
CA ARG A 3 -71.67 56.87 -19.10
C ARG A 3 -70.34 57.32 -19.71
N ILE A 4 -69.29 56.77 -19.11
CA ILE A 4 -67.89 56.68 -19.55
C ILE A 4 -67.79 55.87 -20.86
N SER A 5 -66.85 56.23 -21.76
CA SER A 5 -66.08 55.28 -22.58
C SER A 5 -64.83 55.99 -23.12
N PHE A 6 -63.67 55.39 -22.81
CA PHE A 6 -62.32 55.85 -23.10
C PHE A 6 -61.90 55.59 -24.56
N LEU A 7 -61.03 56.46 -25.10
CA LEU A 7 -60.26 56.26 -26.33
C LEU A 7 -59.15 55.20 -26.15
N PRO A 8 -58.78 54.45 -27.21
CA PRO A 8 -57.63 53.55 -27.19
C PRO A 8 -56.32 54.31 -27.42
N ALA A 9 -55.29 53.93 -26.66
CA ALA A 9 -53.93 54.44 -26.75
C ALA A 9 -53.17 53.81 -27.93
N ALA A 10 -52.29 54.62 -28.53
CA ALA A 10 -51.47 54.30 -29.69
C ALA A 10 -50.35 53.28 -29.36
N THR A 11 -50.16 52.34 -30.28
CA THR A 11 -49.12 51.31 -30.27
C THR A 11 -47.76 51.95 -30.64
N ALA A 12 -46.82 51.97 -29.69
CA ALA A 12 -45.43 52.32 -29.93
C ALA A 12 -44.63 51.06 -30.31
N LEU A 13 -43.91 51.13 -31.43
CA LEU A 13 -43.02 50.09 -31.93
C LEU A 13 -41.71 50.10 -31.13
N LEU A 14 -41.46 49.08 -30.30
CA LEU A 14 -40.19 48.88 -29.59
C LEU A 14 -39.32 47.92 -30.41
N LEU A 15 -38.21 48.42 -30.95
CA LEU A 15 -37.10 47.60 -31.45
C LEU A 15 -36.44 46.89 -30.25
N GLY A 16 -36.62 45.58 -30.14
CA GLY A 16 -35.89 44.74 -29.19
C GLY A 16 -34.48 44.45 -29.70
N VAL A 17 -33.48 44.94 -28.96
CA VAL A 17 -32.09 44.47 -29.07
C VAL A 17 -32.03 43.07 -28.46
N PHE A 18 -31.82 42.05 -29.29
CA PHE A 18 -31.54 40.70 -28.82
C PHE A 18 -30.15 40.67 -28.18
N VAL A 19 -30.11 40.61 -26.85
CA VAL A 19 -28.91 40.23 -26.11
C VAL A 19 -28.78 38.71 -26.30
N ALA A 20 -27.75 38.28 -27.04
CA ALA A 20 -27.44 36.86 -27.16
C ALA A 20 -27.14 36.31 -25.76
N SER A 21 -28.00 35.41 -25.26
CA SER A 21 -27.67 34.57 -24.11
C SER A 21 -26.37 33.82 -24.41
N PRO A 22 -25.44 33.66 -23.45
CA PRO A 22 -24.33 32.76 -23.66
C PRO A 22 -24.96 31.39 -23.90
N ALA A 23 -24.74 30.86 -25.11
CA ALA A 23 -25.08 29.49 -25.43
C ALA A 23 -24.52 28.61 -24.31
N LEU A 24 -25.33 27.67 -23.83
CA LEU A 24 -24.85 26.54 -23.05
C LEU A 24 -23.65 25.97 -23.81
N ALA A 25 -22.43 26.25 -23.34
CA ALA A 25 -21.26 25.59 -23.85
C ALA A 25 -21.50 24.11 -23.60
N GLN A 26 -21.75 23.36 -24.66
CA GLN A 26 -21.73 21.91 -24.61
C GLN A 26 -20.34 21.56 -24.08
N GLU A 27 -20.27 20.96 -22.89
CA GLU A 27 -19.03 20.29 -22.46
C GLU A 27 -18.64 19.36 -23.61
N GLU A 28 -17.45 19.60 -24.18
CA GLU A 28 -16.85 18.69 -25.15
C GLU A 28 -16.93 17.28 -24.56
N PRO A 29 -17.49 16.30 -25.29
CA PRO A 29 -17.60 14.94 -24.76
C PRO A 29 -16.21 14.48 -24.35
N SER A 30 -16.06 14.10 -23.08
CA SER A 30 -14.80 13.59 -22.56
C SER A 30 -14.37 12.39 -23.41
N SER A 31 -13.14 12.44 -23.92
CA SER A 31 -12.56 11.34 -24.69
C SER A 31 -12.52 10.08 -23.81
N TYR A 32 -12.93 8.95 -24.36
CA TYR A 32 -12.81 7.64 -23.69
C TYR A 32 -11.33 7.27 -23.53
N PRO A 33 -10.78 7.20 -22.31
CA PRO A 33 -9.37 6.86 -22.12
C PRO A 33 -9.16 5.35 -22.28
N VAL A 34 -8.00 4.97 -22.82
CA VAL A 34 -7.49 3.59 -22.84
C VAL A 34 -6.15 3.54 -22.10
N GLY A 35 -5.83 2.41 -21.46
CA GLY A 35 -4.60 2.27 -20.68
C GLY A 35 -3.32 2.21 -21.53
N ASN A 36 -2.19 2.52 -20.90
CA ASN A 36 -0.86 2.33 -21.48
C ASN A 36 -0.38 0.88 -21.30
N PRO A 37 0.64 0.43 -22.05
CA PRO A 37 1.48 -0.70 -21.62
C PRO A 37 2.12 -0.43 -20.24
N LEU A 38 2.70 -1.45 -19.61
CA LEU A 38 3.30 -1.32 -18.28
C LEU A 38 4.50 -0.36 -18.29
N GLY A 39 4.38 0.71 -17.50
CA GLY A 39 5.34 1.80 -17.37
C GLY A 39 4.76 2.96 -16.55
N VAL A 40 5.52 4.03 -16.37
CA VAL A 40 5.09 5.21 -15.61
C VAL A 40 4.87 6.39 -16.57
N PRO A 41 3.75 7.13 -16.45
CA PRO A 41 2.61 6.85 -15.59
C PRO A 41 1.80 5.63 -16.08
N ALA A 42 1.22 4.90 -15.11
CA ALA A 42 0.43 3.69 -15.34
C ALA A 42 -0.85 3.95 -16.16
N THR A 43 -1.37 5.17 -16.07
CA THR A 43 -2.44 5.71 -16.90
C THR A 43 -1.86 6.78 -17.81
N PRO A 44 -2.43 7.02 -19.00
CA PRO A 44 -1.99 8.15 -19.83
C PRO A 44 -2.00 9.44 -19.02
N SER A 45 -0.87 10.14 -18.98
CA SER A 45 -0.85 11.50 -18.47
C SER A 45 -1.59 12.43 -19.44
N ALA A 46 -2.04 13.57 -18.92
CA ALA A 46 -2.67 14.61 -19.74
C ALA A 46 -1.73 15.16 -20.83
N ASP A 47 -0.40 15.05 -20.64
CA ASP A 47 0.63 15.48 -21.59
C ASP A 47 1.14 14.35 -22.51
N GLY A 48 0.64 13.12 -22.34
CA GLY A 48 1.04 11.95 -23.12
C GLY A 48 2.45 11.41 -22.81
N SER A 49 3.11 11.88 -21.75
CA SER A 49 4.36 11.30 -21.27
C SER A 49 4.18 9.84 -20.83
N TYR A 50 5.16 9.01 -21.19
CA TYR A 50 5.21 7.59 -20.86
C TYR A 50 6.65 7.08 -20.94
N GLU A 51 7.07 6.35 -19.91
CA GLU A 51 8.36 5.69 -19.81
C GLU A 51 8.12 4.19 -19.54
N PRO A 52 8.64 3.28 -20.40
CA PRO A 52 8.47 1.85 -20.19
C PRO A 52 9.24 1.34 -18.97
N MET A 53 8.81 0.21 -18.41
CA MET A 53 9.56 -0.53 -17.39
C MET A 53 10.97 -0.91 -17.88
N SER A 54 11.91 -1.05 -16.94
CA SER A 54 13.21 -1.64 -17.22
C SER A 54 13.07 -3.04 -17.81
N SER A 55 13.95 -3.39 -18.76
CA SER A 55 13.86 -4.65 -19.52
C SER A 55 14.15 -5.91 -18.69
N ASN A 56 14.71 -5.78 -17.49
CA ASN A 56 14.91 -6.87 -16.54
C ASN A 56 13.68 -7.18 -15.69
N VAL A 57 12.60 -6.40 -15.81
CA VAL A 57 11.37 -6.62 -15.04
C VAL A 57 10.41 -7.50 -15.83
N THR A 58 9.97 -8.60 -15.22
CA THR A 58 8.88 -9.43 -15.75
C THR A 58 7.65 -9.29 -14.87
N VAL A 59 6.46 -9.12 -15.47
CA VAL A 59 5.22 -8.92 -14.71
C VAL A 59 4.24 -10.05 -14.96
N TYR A 60 3.72 -10.62 -13.87
CA TYR A 60 2.68 -11.63 -13.88
C TYR A 60 1.40 -11.08 -13.25
N GLY A 61 0.26 -11.38 -13.87
CA GLY A 61 -1.06 -10.99 -13.38
C GLY A 61 -1.68 -12.04 -12.46
N ALA A 62 -3.02 -12.00 -12.37
CA ALA A 62 -3.83 -12.88 -11.50
C ALA A 62 -3.63 -12.69 -9.99
N ILE A 63 -3.06 -11.55 -9.61
CA ILE A 63 -3.00 -11.03 -8.24
C ILE A 63 -3.98 -9.88 -8.12
N TYR A 64 -4.56 -9.65 -6.95
CA TYR A 64 -5.59 -8.62 -6.79
C TYR A 64 -5.27 -7.67 -5.65
N SER A 65 -4.82 -6.46 -5.99
CA SER A 65 -4.65 -5.36 -5.02
C SER A 65 -3.76 -5.77 -3.84
N ALA A 66 -2.66 -6.47 -4.14
CA ALA A 66 -1.63 -6.80 -3.16
C ALA A 66 -0.78 -5.56 -2.85
N GLU A 67 -0.51 -5.34 -1.57
CA GLU A 67 0.41 -4.29 -1.08
C GLU A 67 1.69 -4.88 -0.49
N SER A 68 1.74 -6.18 -0.22
CA SER A 68 2.92 -6.84 0.36
C SER A 68 3.05 -8.28 -0.16
N CYS A 69 4.23 -8.85 0.04
CA CYS A 69 4.52 -10.25 -0.13
C CYS A 69 5.58 -10.68 0.90
N VAL A 70 5.70 -11.99 1.11
CA VAL A 70 6.74 -12.59 1.97
C VAL A 70 7.04 -14.00 1.45
N TYR A 71 8.28 -14.47 1.61
CA TYR A 71 8.70 -15.80 1.16
C TYR A 71 8.50 -16.83 2.28
N ASP A 72 7.82 -17.94 1.96
CA ASP A 72 7.68 -19.09 2.83
C ASP A 72 8.67 -20.18 2.40
N ALA A 73 9.77 -20.30 3.14
CA ALA A 73 10.84 -21.27 2.88
C ALA A 73 10.42 -22.73 3.12
N GLU A 74 9.38 -22.99 3.92
CA GLU A 74 8.90 -24.35 4.15
C GLU A 74 8.06 -24.87 2.97
N ARG A 75 7.24 -23.98 2.39
CA ARG A 75 6.45 -24.28 1.18
C ARG A 75 7.22 -24.14 -0.11
N ASP A 76 8.32 -23.38 -0.07
CA ASP A 76 9.02 -22.93 -1.26
C ASP A 76 8.11 -22.11 -2.18
N LEU A 77 7.41 -21.12 -1.59
CA LEU A 77 6.41 -20.30 -2.28
C LEU A 77 6.43 -18.86 -1.79
N ILE A 78 6.03 -17.95 -2.66
CA ILE A 78 5.80 -16.54 -2.31
C ILE A 78 4.35 -16.39 -1.83
N VAL A 79 4.19 -15.89 -0.60
CA VAL A 79 2.90 -15.60 0.03
C VAL A 79 2.50 -14.17 -0.30
N VAL A 80 1.28 -13.99 -0.82
CA VAL A 80 0.82 -12.69 -1.33
C VAL A 80 -0.55 -12.35 -0.73
N PRO A 81 -0.62 -11.49 0.29
CA PRO A 81 -1.87 -10.94 0.79
C PRO A 81 -2.52 -10.02 -0.23
N ASN A 82 -3.80 -10.26 -0.50
CA ASN A 82 -4.63 -9.51 -1.43
C ASN A 82 -5.70 -8.77 -0.63
N ARG A 83 -5.83 -7.46 -0.84
CA ARG A 83 -6.76 -6.62 -0.06
C ARG A 83 -8.24 -6.88 -0.32
N GLY A 84 -8.56 -7.66 -1.34
CA GLY A 84 -9.95 -7.81 -1.78
C GLY A 84 -10.54 -6.47 -2.19
N VAL A 85 -11.88 -6.39 -2.27
CA VAL A 85 -12.53 -5.11 -2.54
C VAL A 85 -12.40 -4.18 -1.33
N PRO A 86 -12.41 -2.84 -1.52
CA PRO A 86 -12.33 -1.91 -0.40
C PRO A 86 -13.44 -2.15 0.64
N GLN A 87 -13.09 -2.00 1.93
CA GLN A 87 -14.01 -2.25 3.05
C GLN A 87 -15.36 -1.50 2.97
N ARG A 88 -15.37 -0.28 2.39
CA ARG A 88 -16.59 0.50 2.13
C ARG A 88 -17.58 -0.17 1.15
N VAL A 89 -17.10 -1.15 0.39
CA VAL A 89 -17.89 -1.94 -0.56
C VAL A 89 -18.26 -3.29 0.06
N ARG A 90 -17.28 -3.96 0.67
CA ARG A 90 -17.48 -5.23 1.38
C ARG A 90 -16.40 -5.41 2.43
N THR A 91 -16.80 -5.64 3.66
CA THR A 91 -15.89 -6.00 4.74
C THR A 91 -15.42 -7.45 4.62
N ASN A 92 -14.26 -7.76 5.23
CA ASN A 92 -13.74 -9.12 5.35
C ASN A 92 -13.63 -9.89 4.01
N ASP A 93 -13.22 -9.20 2.93
CA ASP A 93 -13.12 -9.75 1.56
C ASP A 93 -11.66 -10.04 1.13
N ALA A 94 -10.68 -9.67 1.95
CA ALA A 94 -9.28 -9.95 1.69
C ALA A 94 -8.97 -11.46 1.77
N PHE A 95 -7.90 -11.87 1.09
CA PHE A 95 -7.48 -13.27 0.95
C PHE A 95 -5.97 -13.36 0.71
N VAL A 96 -5.38 -14.55 0.81
CA VAL A 96 -3.95 -14.77 0.57
C VAL A 96 -3.77 -15.73 -0.61
N SER A 97 -2.87 -15.41 -1.53
CA SER A 97 -2.45 -16.27 -2.65
C SER A 97 -1.06 -16.86 -2.41
N LEU A 98 -0.76 -17.98 -3.07
CA LEU A 98 0.57 -18.58 -3.11
C LEU A 98 1.07 -18.62 -4.55
N ILE A 99 2.30 -18.16 -4.78
CA ILE A 99 2.89 -17.93 -6.10
C ILE A 99 4.24 -18.66 -6.18
N ASN A 100 4.49 -19.30 -7.33
CA ASN A 100 5.77 -19.94 -7.61
C ASN A 100 6.82 -18.88 -7.99
N HIS A 101 8.11 -19.22 -7.86
CA HIS A 101 9.24 -18.35 -8.23
C HIS A 101 9.19 -17.87 -9.69
N ASP A 102 8.63 -18.66 -10.60
CA ASP A 102 8.48 -18.29 -12.02
C ASP A 102 7.29 -17.36 -12.28
N GLY A 103 6.60 -16.91 -11.22
CA GLY A 103 5.43 -16.03 -11.28
C GLY A 103 4.13 -16.74 -11.63
N SER A 104 4.15 -18.06 -11.90
CA SER A 104 2.92 -18.81 -12.08
C SER A 104 2.17 -18.96 -10.75
N VAL A 105 0.83 -18.93 -10.82
CA VAL A 105 -0.03 -19.07 -9.64
C VAL A 105 -0.03 -20.53 -9.18
N HIS A 106 0.42 -20.79 -7.95
CA HIS A 106 0.28 -22.09 -7.31
C HIS A 106 -1.14 -22.25 -6.72
N THR A 107 -1.52 -21.33 -5.82
CA THR A 107 -2.83 -21.32 -5.15
C THR A 107 -3.44 -19.91 -5.24
N PRO A 108 -4.51 -19.69 -6.03
CA PRO A 108 -5.08 -18.35 -6.21
C PRO A 108 -5.72 -17.80 -4.93
N ARG A 109 -6.27 -18.67 -4.09
CA ARG A 109 -6.82 -18.34 -2.76
C ARG A 109 -6.54 -19.48 -1.80
N TRP A 110 -5.61 -19.26 -0.87
CA TRP A 110 -5.27 -20.19 0.20
C TRP A 110 -6.05 -19.84 1.47
N ILE A 111 -5.81 -18.67 2.05
CA ILE A 111 -6.61 -18.10 3.15
C ILE A 111 -7.73 -17.26 2.55
N GLY A 112 -8.95 -17.37 3.08
CA GLY A 112 -10.09 -16.57 2.63
C GLY A 112 -10.81 -17.12 1.41
N ILE A 113 -10.83 -18.45 1.23
CA ILE A 113 -11.60 -19.15 0.18
C ILE A 113 -13.11 -18.87 0.35
N GLN A 114 -13.57 -18.78 1.59
CA GLN A 114 -14.98 -18.57 1.93
C GLN A 114 -15.43 -17.16 1.55
N GLY A 115 -16.69 -17.05 1.12
CA GLY A 115 -17.33 -15.76 0.93
C GLY A 115 -17.44 -15.02 2.27
N PRO A 116 -17.39 -13.67 2.30
CA PRO A 116 -17.37 -12.92 3.56
C PRO A 116 -18.55 -13.23 4.50
N SER A 117 -19.72 -13.58 3.96
CA SER A 117 -20.90 -13.97 4.74
C SER A 117 -20.78 -15.30 5.48
N GLU A 118 -19.85 -16.17 5.08
CA GLU A 118 -19.66 -17.52 5.64
C GLU A 118 -18.57 -17.52 6.72
N ARG A 119 -17.70 -16.50 6.74
CA ARG A 119 -16.48 -16.47 7.57
C ARG A 119 -16.75 -16.39 9.07
N ALA A 120 -17.87 -15.77 9.46
CA ALA A 120 -18.29 -15.68 10.86
C ALA A 120 -18.75 -17.02 11.44
N ASP A 121 -19.20 -17.95 10.59
CA ASP A 121 -19.68 -19.28 11.00
C ASP A 121 -18.56 -20.34 11.04
N LEU A 122 -17.33 -19.96 10.69
CA LEU A 122 -16.15 -20.83 10.79
C LEU A 122 -15.71 -21.03 12.24
N SER A 123 -14.92 -22.08 12.48
CA SER A 123 -14.32 -22.35 13.79
C SER A 123 -12.82 -22.65 13.65
N PRO A 124 -11.93 -21.70 14.00
CA PRO A 124 -12.23 -20.34 14.45
C PRO A 124 -12.81 -19.46 13.31
N PRO A 125 -13.54 -18.36 13.64
CA PRO A 125 -13.99 -17.39 12.65
C PRO A 125 -12.81 -16.76 11.90
N LEU A 126 -13.00 -16.45 10.63
CA LEU A 126 -11.99 -15.75 9.82
C LEU A 126 -12.31 -14.25 9.74
N THR A 127 -11.38 -13.41 10.16
CA THR A 127 -11.38 -11.97 9.87
C THR A 127 -10.09 -11.62 9.15
N LEU A 128 -10.21 -11.11 7.92
CA LEU A 128 -9.13 -10.55 7.14
C LEU A 128 -9.70 -9.46 6.25
N ASN A 129 -9.34 -8.22 6.53
CA ASN A 129 -10.09 -7.06 6.05
C ASN A 129 -9.34 -6.29 4.96
N HIS A 130 -8.13 -5.82 5.26
CA HIS A 130 -7.34 -4.91 4.46
C HIS A 130 -5.83 -5.06 4.80
N PRO A 131 -5.22 -6.23 4.56
CA PRO A 131 -3.81 -6.47 4.82
C PRO A 131 -2.93 -5.54 3.97
N LEU A 132 -1.99 -4.85 4.61
CA LEU A 132 -1.06 -3.91 3.99
C LEU A 132 0.39 -4.42 4.00
N GLY A 133 0.80 -5.03 5.11
CA GLY A 133 2.13 -5.61 5.30
C GLY A 133 2.04 -7.06 5.73
N SER A 134 3.13 -7.81 5.54
CA SER A 134 3.22 -9.21 5.95
C SER A 134 4.63 -9.61 6.35
N ASP A 135 4.71 -10.48 7.35
CA ASP A 135 5.95 -11.14 7.75
C ASP A 135 5.68 -12.58 8.23
N ILE A 136 6.69 -13.43 8.22
CA ILE A 136 6.65 -14.82 8.69
C ILE A 136 7.69 -15.00 9.78
N ALA A 137 7.25 -15.39 10.97
CA ALA A 137 8.13 -15.75 12.06
C ALA A 137 7.52 -16.90 12.88
N ASN A 138 8.37 -17.79 13.40
CA ASN A 138 7.97 -18.82 14.36
C ASN A 138 6.74 -19.67 13.92
N GLY A 139 6.67 -20.03 12.64
CA GLY A 139 5.55 -20.82 12.09
C GLY A 139 4.23 -20.06 11.96
N THR A 140 4.26 -18.73 12.03
CA THR A 140 3.08 -17.86 11.95
C THR A 140 3.26 -16.85 10.81
N LEU A 141 2.20 -16.66 10.01
CA LEU A 141 2.06 -15.53 9.10
C LEU A 141 1.38 -14.38 9.84
N TYR A 142 2.05 -13.24 9.90
CA TYR A 142 1.56 -12.00 10.49
C TYR A 142 1.15 -11.04 9.39
N LEU A 143 -0.01 -10.41 9.53
CA LEU A 143 -0.51 -9.39 8.59
C LEU A 143 -0.86 -8.11 9.31
N ALA A 144 -0.34 -6.98 8.83
CA ALA A 144 -0.77 -5.65 9.24
C ALA A 144 -2.14 -5.33 8.62
N ASP A 145 -3.20 -5.33 9.43
CA ASP A 145 -4.60 -5.20 9.01
C ASP A 145 -5.30 -4.12 9.86
N ARG A 146 -6.62 -3.95 9.68
CA ARG A 146 -7.47 -3.11 10.52
C ARG A 146 -8.91 -3.61 10.62
N ASP A 147 -9.58 -3.22 11.69
CA ASP A 147 -11.04 -3.23 11.78
C ASP A 147 -11.61 -1.82 11.54
N GLY A 148 -12.88 -1.74 11.13
CA GLY A 148 -13.58 -0.48 10.90
C GLY A 148 -13.11 0.28 9.67
N GLY A 149 -13.33 1.60 9.66
CA GLY A 149 -13.05 2.44 8.48
C GLY A 149 -13.94 2.10 7.28
N THR A 150 -15.17 1.62 7.55
CA THR A 150 -16.12 1.19 6.51
C THR A 150 -16.93 2.36 5.92
N SER A 151 -16.93 3.51 6.59
CA SER A 151 -17.58 4.74 6.15
C SER A 151 -16.82 5.97 6.64
N ALA A 152 -17.22 7.18 6.23
CA ALA A 152 -16.56 8.42 6.65
C ALA A 152 -16.64 8.68 8.17
N ASP A 153 -17.67 8.16 8.83
CA ASP A 153 -17.92 8.35 10.27
C ASP A 153 -17.52 7.12 11.11
N ASP A 154 -17.03 6.05 10.48
CA ASP A 154 -16.63 4.81 11.15
C ASP A 154 -15.13 4.85 11.45
N SER A 155 -14.79 4.89 12.74
CA SER A 155 -13.40 4.81 13.19
C SER A 155 -12.76 3.48 12.76
N SER A 156 -11.46 3.50 12.50
CA SER A 156 -10.68 2.28 12.31
C SER A 156 -9.75 2.06 13.49
N VAL A 157 -9.29 0.82 13.62
CA VAL A 157 -8.31 0.38 14.62
C VAL A 157 -7.36 -0.62 13.96
N ALA A 158 -6.07 -0.43 14.17
CA ALA A 158 -5.03 -1.32 13.70
C ALA A 158 -5.14 -2.70 14.36
N VAL A 159 -5.00 -3.75 13.55
CA VAL A 159 -5.01 -5.13 14.02
C VAL A 159 -3.90 -5.92 13.33
N ILE A 160 -3.06 -6.58 14.10
CA ILE A 160 -2.14 -7.59 13.58
C ILE A 160 -2.92 -8.90 13.55
N ARG A 161 -3.12 -9.48 12.36
CA ARG A 161 -3.73 -10.81 12.21
C ARG A 161 -2.65 -11.87 12.18
N GLN A 162 -2.90 -12.99 12.86
CA GLN A 162 -1.99 -14.12 12.90
C GLN A 162 -2.67 -15.34 12.31
N PHE A 163 -1.95 -16.03 11.43
CA PHE A 163 -2.37 -17.29 10.84
C PHE A 163 -1.28 -18.34 11.07
N ASP A 164 -1.71 -19.54 11.44
CA ASP A 164 -0.82 -20.68 11.44
C ASP A 164 -0.30 -20.88 10.02
N LEU A 165 1.03 -20.83 9.85
CA LEU A 165 1.64 -20.85 8.52
C LEU A 165 1.36 -22.19 7.84
N GLU A 166 1.34 -23.30 8.60
CA GLU A 166 1.14 -24.63 8.04
C GLU A 166 -0.27 -24.80 7.41
N THR A 167 -1.28 -24.36 8.14
CA THR A 167 -2.68 -24.66 7.83
C THR A 167 -3.43 -23.49 7.21
N GLY A 168 -2.97 -22.26 7.43
CA GLY A 168 -3.67 -21.03 7.10
C GLY A 168 -4.85 -20.74 8.04
N ALA A 169 -4.99 -21.48 9.13
CA ALA A 169 -6.05 -21.27 10.12
C ALA A 169 -5.76 -19.99 10.94
N PRO A 170 -6.79 -19.18 11.30
CA PRO A 170 -6.63 -18.08 12.24
C PRO A 170 -5.99 -18.57 13.56
N ALA A 171 -4.89 -17.93 13.96
CA ALA A 171 -4.11 -18.28 15.15
C ALA A 171 -4.22 -17.23 16.27
N GLY A 172 -4.62 -16.00 15.93
CA GLY A 172 -4.77 -14.92 16.91
C GLY A 172 -4.90 -13.55 16.26
N GLU A 173 -5.09 -12.54 17.09
CA GLU A 173 -5.03 -11.15 16.68
C GLU A 173 -4.57 -10.26 17.83
N ILE A 174 -3.88 -9.16 17.51
CA ILE A 174 -3.44 -8.15 18.45
C ILE A 174 -3.96 -6.80 17.98
N ARG A 175 -4.70 -6.09 18.84
CA ARG A 175 -5.28 -4.78 18.54
C ARG A 175 -4.41 -3.69 19.14
N ILE A 176 -4.12 -2.66 18.35
CA ILE A 176 -3.43 -1.46 18.82
C ILE A 176 -4.48 -0.36 18.94
N GLU A 177 -5.18 -0.31 20.08
CA GLU A 177 -6.37 0.54 20.27
C GLU A 177 -6.10 2.04 20.06
N GLU A 178 -4.85 2.47 20.23
CA GLU A 178 -4.40 3.86 20.04
C GLU A 178 -3.94 4.16 18.61
N SER A 179 -4.01 3.19 17.70
CA SER A 179 -3.63 3.33 16.29
C SER A 179 -4.84 3.07 15.38
N PRO A 180 -5.18 4.01 14.48
CA PRO A 180 -6.28 3.80 13.55
C PRO A 180 -5.94 2.77 12.46
N TRP A 181 -4.67 2.65 12.09
CA TRP A 181 -4.18 1.72 11.08
C TRP A 181 -2.65 1.62 11.13
N ILE A 182 -2.15 0.49 10.65
CA ILE A 182 -0.72 0.21 10.45
C ILE A 182 -0.49 -0.20 9.00
N ASN A 183 0.73 -0.05 8.50
CA ASN A 183 1.08 -0.29 7.10
C ASN A 183 1.93 -1.56 6.97
N ASP A 184 3.18 -1.51 7.42
CA ASP A 184 4.10 -2.64 7.32
C ASP A 184 4.42 -3.25 8.68
N ILE A 185 4.98 -4.46 8.69
CA ILE A 185 5.21 -5.30 9.86
C ILE A 185 6.52 -6.07 9.74
N GLU A 186 7.23 -6.21 10.86
CA GLU A 186 8.42 -7.04 11.00
C GLU A 186 8.41 -7.69 12.39
N VAL A 187 8.74 -8.97 12.48
CA VAL A 187 8.72 -9.77 13.70
C VAL A 187 10.12 -10.27 14.03
N ALA A 188 10.65 -9.86 15.18
CA ALA A 188 11.93 -10.32 15.69
C ALA A 188 11.87 -11.79 16.15
N ASP A 189 13.04 -12.45 16.19
CA ASP A 189 13.18 -13.84 16.64
C ASP A 189 12.60 -14.09 18.04
N ASP A 190 12.63 -13.10 18.93
CA ASP A 190 12.10 -13.19 20.30
C ASP A 190 10.57 -13.00 20.38
N GLY A 191 9.91 -12.76 19.24
CA GLY A 191 8.48 -12.54 19.11
C GLY A 191 8.05 -11.09 19.29
N THR A 192 8.97 -10.15 19.47
CA THR A 192 8.67 -8.71 19.44
C THR A 192 8.27 -8.30 18.03
N ILE A 193 7.19 -7.54 17.90
CA ILE A 193 6.68 -7.10 16.59
C ILE A 193 6.86 -5.58 16.47
N TYR A 194 7.41 -5.14 15.36
CA TYR A 194 7.46 -3.73 14.98
C TYR A 194 6.52 -3.48 13.82
N VAL A 195 5.69 -2.43 13.93
CA VAL A 195 4.78 -2.03 12.85
C VAL A 195 4.84 -0.54 12.62
N THR A 196 4.70 -0.13 11.36
CA THR A 196 4.65 1.28 11.00
C THR A 196 3.22 1.79 10.98
N GLN A 197 3.00 2.95 11.60
CA GLN A 197 1.84 3.77 11.36
C GLN A 197 2.27 4.93 10.48
N THR A 198 2.01 4.82 9.19
CA THR A 198 2.28 5.90 8.22
C THR A 198 1.59 7.20 8.62
N GLY A 199 0.44 7.12 9.30
CA GLY A 199 -0.26 8.25 9.88
C GLY A 199 -0.88 9.16 8.82
N ASP A 200 -0.92 10.46 9.09
CA ASP A 200 -1.57 11.42 8.22
C ASP A 200 -0.86 11.55 6.88
N LEU A 201 -1.65 11.44 5.82
CA LEU A 201 -1.30 11.75 4.44
C LEU A 201 -1.99 13.07 4.03
N GLY A 202 -1.41 13.82 3.09
CA GLY A 202 -2.02 15.03 2.55
C GLY A 202 -1.05 16.21 2.40
N GLU A 203 -1.59 17.41 2.20
CA GLU A 203 -0.78 18.63 2.00
C GLU A 203 -0.09 19.11 3.29
N ASN A 204 -0.74 18.96 4.45
CA ASN A 204 -0.24 19.38 5.75
C ASN A 204 -0.42 18.26 6.79
N PRO A 205 0.31 17.14 6.65
CA PRO A 205 0.17 15.99 7.56
C PRO A 205 0.69 16.33 8.96
N ASP A 206 0.02 15.83 10.00
CA ASP A 206 0.47 15.99 11.39
C ASP A 206 1.56 14.96 11.75
N PRO A 207 2.81 15.38 12.04
CA PRO A 207 3.89 14.48 12.40
C PRO A 207 3.63 13.63 13.66
N ALA A 208 2.75 14.08 14.57
CA ALA A 208 2.43 13.32 15.78
C ALA A 208 1.70 11.99 15.49
N THR A 209 1.18 11.84 14.27
CA THR A 209 0.51 10.61 13.81
C THR A 209 1.46 9.61 13.18
N TRP A 210 2.71 9.98 12.92
CA TRP A 210 3.71 9.10 12.34
C TRP A 210 4.43 8.34 13.45
N ARG A 211 4.23 7.03 13.49
CA ARG A 211 4.75 6.21 14.58
C ARG A 211 5.35 4.92 14.05
N VAL A 212 6.29 4.39 14.83
CA VAL A 212 6.58 2.96 14.87
C VAL A 212 6.08 2.46 16.21
N TRP A 213 5.30 1.39 16.18
CA TRP A 213 4.85 0.69 17.38
C TRP A 213 5.74 -0.53 17.61
N GLU A 214 6.02 -0.79 18.88
CA GLU A 214 6.61 -2.04 19.37
C GLU A 214 5.54 -2.80 20.14
N ILE A 215 5.38 -4.07 19.83
CA ILE A 215 4.44 -4.96 20.47
C ILE A 215 5.25 -6.07 21.12
N ALA A 216 5.20 -6.14 22.45
CA ALA A 216 5.85 -7.19 23.20
C ALA A 216 5.22 -8.56 22.90
N PRO A 217 5.93 -9.69 23.13
CA PRO A 217 5.40 -11.03 22.88
C PRO A 217 4.09 -11.37 23.63
N ASP A 218 3.75 -10.63 24.69
CA ASP A 218 2.48 -10.77 25.41
C ASP A 218 1.32 -9.97 24.80
N GLY A 219 1.56 -9.27 23.69
CA GLY A 219 0.60 -8.45 22.97
C GLY A 219 0.52 -6.99 23.42
N SER A 220 1.30 -6.58 24.43
CA SER A 220 1.31 -5.19 24.91
C SER A 220 1.95 -4.25 23.88
N ALA A 221 1.23 -3.22 23.45
CA ALA A 221 1.72 -2.23 22.49
C ALA A 221 2.28 -0.97 23.18
N SER A 222 3.40 -0.45 22.67
CA SER A 222 3.99 0.83 23.04
C SER A 222 4.56 1.56 21.84
N VAL A 223 4.64 2.89 21.92
CA VAL A 223 5.27 3.70 20.87
C VAL A 223 6.79 3.56 20.96
N PHE A 224 7.41 3.03 19.91
CA PHE A 224 8.87 2.91 19.79
C PHE A 224 9.49 4.23 19.32
N ALA A 225 8.90 4.86 18.30
CA ALA A 225 9.31 6.15 17.77
C ALA A 225 8.08 6.95 17.30
N GLU A 226 8.13 8.28 17.45
CA GLU A 226 7.06 9.19 17.04
C GLU A 226 7.63 10.48 16.42
N GLY A 227 7.00 10.94 15.35
CA GLY A 227 7.37 12.20 14.71
C GLY A 227 8.77 12.17 14.10
N ALA A 228 9.39 13.35 13.95
CA ALA A 228 10.70 13.45 13.31
C ALA A 228 11.76 12.59 14.05
N PRO A 229 12.61 11.83 13.34
CA PRO A 229 12.89 11.93 11.90
C PRO A 229 11.94 11.14 10.98
N LEU A 230 10.94 10.43 11.50
CA LEU A 230 9.94 9.76 10.67
C LEU A 230 9.22 10.78 9.80
N ARG A 231 8.93 10.39 8.56
CA ARG A 231 8.16 11.14 7.57
C ARG A 231 7.25 10.17 6.84
N GLN A 232 6.06 9.92 7.41
CA GLN A 232 5.12 8.92 6.92
C GLN A 232 5.82 7.55 6.79
N PRO A 233 6.21 6.91 7.91
CA PRO A 233 6.95 5.64 7.86
C PRO A 233 6.12 4.58 7.15
N ASN A 234 6.76 3.78 6.30
CA ASN A 234 6.11 2.77 5.49
C ASN A 234 6.81 1.43 5.71
N GLY A 235 7.75 1.04 4.85
CA GLY A 235 8.48 -0.22 5.00
C GLY A 235 9.31 -0.29 6.28
N ILE A 236 9.37 -1.47 6.86
CA ILE A 236 10.15 -1.76 8.07
C ILE A 236 10.85 -3.11 7.94
N GLY A 237 11.98 -3.28 8.61
CA GLY A 237 12.72 -4.54 8.67
C GLY A 237 13.80 -4.50 9.74
N LEU A 238 14.36 -5.65 10.10
CA LEU A 238 15.51 -5.74 11.00
C LEU A 238 16.81 -5.98 10.22
N ASP A 239 17.88 -5.28 10.61
CA ASP A 239 19.21 -5.64 10.13
C ASP A 239 19.82 -6.80 10.95
N SER A 240 20.99 -7.30 10.51
CA SER A 240 21.69 -8.42 11.16
C SER A 240 22.14 -8.15 12.61
N GLU A 241 22.13 -6.88 13.05
CA GLU A 241 22.45 -6.50 14.43
C GLU A 241 21.18 -6.35 15.30
N GLY A 242 20.00 -6.58 14.72
CA GLY A 242 18.70 -6.38 15.36
C GLY A 242 18.27 -4.92 15.42
N ASN A 243 18.89 -4.03 14.64
CA ASN A 243 18.45 -2.64 14.56
C ASN A 243 17.20 -2.54 13.67
N ILE A 244 16.31 -1.62 14.02
CA ILE A 244 15.05 -1.38 13.32
C ILE A 244 15.32 -0.41 12.17
N VAL A 245 15.07 -0.84 10.95
CA VAL A 245 15.23 -0.01 9.75
C VAL A 245 13.87 0.37 9.21
N VAL A 246 13.66 1.66 8.98
CA VAL A 246 12.38 2.23 8.54
C VAL A 246 12.57 3.05 7.28
N VAL A 247 11.75 2.79 6.27
CA VAL A 247 11.68 3.58 5.04
C VAL A 247 10.63 4.68 5.22
N ASN A 248 11.02 5.91 4.93
CA ASN A 248 10.07 7.01 4.87
C ASN A 248 9.41 7.10 3.48
N TYR A 249 8.08 7.16 3.46
CA TYR A 249 7.34 7.51 2.25
C TYR A 249 7.41 9.00 1.92
N GLY A 250 7.41 9.86 2.94
CA GLY A 250 7.34 11.31 2.80
C GLY A 250 8.61 11.95 2.23
N ASN A 251 9.75 11.25 2.28
CA ASN A 251 11.00 11.67 1.64
C ASN A 251 11.75 10.43 1.10
N ALA A 252 13.07 10.50 0.97
CA ALA A 252 13.90 9.39 0.47
C ALA A 252 14.76 8.77 1.59
N ASP A 253 14.49 9.11 2.86
CA ASP A 253 15.33 8.67 3.97
C ASP A 253 15.00 7.21 4.32
N VAL A 254 16.07 6.46 4.60
CA VAL A 254 16.02 5.12 5.20
C VAL A 254 16.73 5.24 6.55
N LEU A 255 15.97 5.06 7.63
CA LEU A 255 16.37 5.35 9.00
C LEU A 255 16.70 4.05 9.73
N THR A 256 17.86 3.96 10.37
CA THR A 256 18.21 2.83 11.23
C THR A 256 18.23 3.28 12.69
N PHE A 257 17.45 2.62 13.53
CA PHE A 257 17.35 2.84 14.96
C PHE A 257 17.89 1.64 15.73
N SER A 258 18.60 1.87 16.83
CA SER A 258 18.91 0.80 17.79
C SER A 258 17.62 0.26 18.42
N PRO A 259 17.63 -0.94 19.02
CA PRO A 259 16.50 -1.44 19.81
C PRO A 259 16.05 -0.53 20.96
N SER A 260 16.88 0.45 21.36
CA SER A 260 16.52 1.43 22.39
C SER A 260 15.86 2.70 21.85
N GLY A 261 15.65 2.79 20.53
CA GLY A 261 15.05 3.94 19.85
C GLY A 261 16.04 5.05 19.45
N GLU A 262 17.34 4.88 19.70
CA GLU A 262 18.37 5.83 19.22
C GLU A 262 18.53 5.72 17.69
N LEU A 263 18.43 6.85 16.97
CA LEU A 263 18.76 6.90 15.54
C LEU A 263 20.27 6.74 15.34
N LEU A 264 20.67 5.62 14.72
CA LEU A 264 22.06 5.28 14.46
C LEU A 264 22.55 5.81 13.11
N LYS A 265 21.69 5.74 12.09
CA LYS A 265 22.06 6.04 10.70
C LYS A 265 20.87 6.56 9.90
N THR A 266 21.17 7.42 8.93
CA THR A 266 20.25 7.78 7.85
C THR A 266 20.95 7.53 6.53
N GLU A 267 20.36 6.67 5.70
CA GLU A 267 20.72 6.45 4.30
C GLU A 267 19.68 7.12 3.41
N THR A 268 19.98 7.28 2.12
CA THR A 268 19.07 7.92 1.17
C THR A 268 18.84 7.00 -0.02
N ALA A 269 17.58 6.63 -0.26
CA ALA A 269 17.16 5.89 -1.44
C ALA A 269 17.30 6.75 -2.71
N ALA A 270 17.40 6.10 -3.87
CA ALA A 270 17.58 6.80 -5.15
C ALA A 270 16.33 7.60 -5.57
N GLN A 271 15.17 7.26 -5.00
CA GLN A 271 13.89 7.92 -5.22
C GLN A 271 13.13 8.08 -3.89
N SER A 272 12.37 9.16 -3.77
CA SER A 272 11.41 9.35 -2.66
C SER A 272 10.13 8.56 -2.87
N GLY A 273 9.22 8.59 -1.88
CA GLY A 273 8.00 7.78 -1.95
C GLY A 273 8.30 6.33 -1.65
N GLY A 274 9.21 6.08 -0.71
CA GLY A 274 9.60 4.75 -0.28
C GLY A 274 8.39 3.96 0.23
N ASP A 275 8.36 2.68 -0.12
CA ASP A 275 7.30 1.77 0.26
C ASP A 275 7.89 0.57 0.98
N GLY A 276 8.23 -0.53 0.30
CA GLY A 276 8.81 -1.70 0.96
C GLY A 276 10.32 -1.63 1.16
N LEU A 277 10.80 -2.56 1.98
CA LEU A 277 12.19 -2.73 2.34
C LEU A 277 12.55 -4.22 2.34
N VAL A 278 13.67 -4.56 1.72
CA VAL A 278 14.38 -5.84 1.95
C VAL A 278 15.77 -5.52 2.43
N ILE A 279 16.25 -6.24 3.44
CA ILE A 279 17.61 -6.13 3.97
C ILE A 279 18.29 -7.49 3.82
N MET A 280 19.45 -7.50 3.17
CA MET A 280 20.27 -8.70 2.99
C MET A 280 21.20 -8.89 4.20
N GLU A 281 21.69 -10.11 4.42
CA GLU A 281 22.62 -10.44 5.51
C GLU A 281 23.89 -9.56 5.52
N ASP A 282 24.35 -9.08 4.36
CA ASP A 282 25.52 -8.21 4.24
C ASP A 282 25.23 -6.72 4.51
N GLY A 283 23.97 -6.39 4.86
CA GLY A 283 23.49 -5.04 5.11
C GLY A 283 23.02 -4.27 3.87
N THR A 284 23.10 -4.88 2.69
CA THR A 284 22.52 -4.32 1.45
C THR A 284 21.02 -4.16 1.60
N LYS A 285 20.46 -3.03 1.15
CA LYS A 285 19.03 -2.75 1.20
C LYS A 285 18.45 -2.54 -0.17
N TYR A 286 17.26 -3.07 -0.39
CA TYR A 286 16.42 -2.76 -1.53
C TYR A 286 15.17 -2.03 -1.09
N VAL A 287 14.85 -0.92 -1.74
CA VAL A 287 13.71 -0.06 -1.39
C VAL A 287 12.88 0.25 -2.62
N SER A 288 11.60 -0.10 -2.60
CA SER A 288 10.67 0.26 -3.67
C SER A 288 10.19 1.70 -3.51
N SER A 289 9.96 2.38 -4.63
CA SER A 289 9.26 3.67 -4.66
C SER A 289 7.88 3.48 -5.25
N VAL A 290 6.83 3.50 -4.42
CA VAL A 290 5.45 3.41 -4.91
C VAL A 290 5.05 4.65 -5.73
N ARG A 291 5.69 5.80 -5.49
CA ARG A 291 5.42 7.05 -6.23
C ARG A 291 6.11 7.12 -7.58
N GLN A 292 7.32 6.56 -7.70
CA GLN A 292 8.19 6.74 -8.87
C GLN A 292 8.50 5.44 -9.63
N GLY A 293 8.21 4.28 -9.04
CA GLY A 293 8.33 2.97 -9.67
C GLY A 293 9.74 2.41 -9.77
N GLY A 294 10.71 2.98 -9.06
CA GLY A 294 12.07 2.47 -9.01
C GLY A 294 12.33 1.53 -7.83
N ILE A 295 13.29 0.63 -7.99
CA ILE A 295 13.87 -0.18 -6.93
C ILE A 295 15.28 0.33 -6.66
N SER A 296 15.45 0.98 -5.51
CA SER A 296 16.75 1.44 -5.03
C SER A 296 17.54 0.28 -4.48
N HIS A 297 18.85 0.29 -4.72
CA HIS A 297 19.83 -0.65 -4.20
C HIS A 297 20.88 0.14 -3.43
N ILE A 298 21.00 -0.15 -2.13
CA ILE A 298 21.79 0.62 -1.17
C ILE A 298 22.80 -0.33 -0.51
N ARG A 299 24.06 -0.28 -0.95
CA ARG A 299 25.18 -1.00 -0.30
C ARG A 299 25.87 -0.19 0.79
N SER A 300 25.85 1.14 0.64
CA SER A 300 26.38 2.08 1.62
C SER A 300 25.73 3.46 1.42
N ALA A 301 25.88 4.35 2.39
CA ALA A 301 25.26 5.67 2.41
C ALA A 301 25.65 6.60 1.25
N GLU A 302 26.70 6.27 0.47
CA GLU A 302 27.31 7.20 -0.49
C GLU A 302 26.73 7.14 -1.91
N SER A 303 25.95 6.11 -2.28
CA SER A 303 25.17 6.12 -3.53
C SER A 303 24.16 4.98 -3.62
N ALA A 304 22.88 5.27 -3.38
CA ALA A 304 21.82 4.39 -3.84
C ALA A 304 21.70 4.46 -5.37
N GLU A 305 21.56 3.31 -6.02
CA GLU A 305 21.32 3.22 -7.47
C GLU A 305 19.99 2.53 -7.76
N LEU A 306 19.46 2.71 -8.97
CA LEU A 306 18.23 2.04 -9.38
C LEU A 306 18.55 0.79 -10.21
N ILE A 307 18.13 -0.38 -9.72
CA ILE A 307 18.27 -1.66 -10.43
C ILE A 307 17.05 -2.01 -11.30
N ALA A 308 15.92 -1.37 -11.01
CA ALA A 308 14.72 -1.40 -11.84
C ALA A 308 14.02 -0.03 -11.79
N ARG A 309 13.28 0.30 -12.84
CA ARG A 309 12.63 1.61 -13.04
C ARG A 309 11.24 1.43 -13.63
N ASN A 310 10.41 2.45 -13.39
CA ASN A 310 9.10 2.64 -13.99
C ASN A 310 8.13 1.47 -13.77
N ILE A 311 8.29 0.70 -12.68
CA ILE A 311 7.31 -0.29 -12.23
C ILE A 311 6.07 0.46 -11.72
N PRO A 312 4.90 0.31 -12.36
CA PRO A 312 3.69 0.99 -11.92
C PRO A 312 3.35 0.70 -10.45
N SER A 313 3.32 1.74 -9.62
CA SER A 313 2.93 1.65 -8.20
C SER A 313 3.62 0.48 -7.49
N ALA A 314 4.96 0.43 -7.57
CA ALA A 314 5.81 -0.58 -6.92
C ALA A 314 5.58 -0.57 -5.40
N ALA A 315 4.62 -1.38 -4.95
CA ALA A 315 4.14 -1.47 -3.59
C ALA A 315 4.88 -2.59 -2.88
N SER A 316 5.46 -2.28 -1.73
CA SER A 316 6.35 -3.16 -0.98
C SER A 316 7.44 -3.84 -1.84
N LEU A 317 8.13 -4.85 -1.29
CA LEU A 317 8.88 -5.88 -1.99
C LEU A 317 9.23 -7.01 -1.02
N CYS A 318 9.39 -8.23 -1.54
CA CYS A 318 9.99 -9.34 -0.80
C CYS A 318 11.13 -9.98 -1.59
N TYR A 319 12.02 -10.68 -0.89
CA TYR A 319 13.10 -11.43 -1.50
C TYR A 319 12.71 -12.88 -1.69
N ASP A 320 12.88 -13.37 -2.92
CA ASP A 320 12.78 -14.78 -3.29
C ASP A 320 14.21 -15.33 -3.42
N PRO A 321 14.72 -16.07 -2.40
CA PRO A 321 16.10 -16.54 -2.37
C PRO A 321 16.38 -17.65 -3.40
N GLU A 322 15.39 -18.48 -3.74
CA GLU A 322 15.59 -19.62 -4.64
C GLU A 322 15.82 -19.19 -6.09
N ALA A 323 15.14 -18.13 -6.53
CA ALA A 323 15.36 -17.53 -7.84
C ALA A 323 16.29 -16.30 -7.80
N ASN A 324 16.80 -15.95 -6.61
CA ASN A 324 17.62 -14.77 -6.36
C ASN A 324 17.03 -13.51 -7.01
N GLN A 325 15.82 -13.14 -6.59
CA GLN A 325 15.07 -12.03 -7.20
C GLN A 325 14.23 -11.29 -6.17
N LEU A 326 13.85 -10.06 -6.49
CA LEU A 326 12.85 -9.30 -5.75
C LEU A 326 11.49 -9.47 -6.41
N VAL A 327 10.46 -9.62 -5.59
CA VAL A 327 9.06 -9.65 -6.02
C VAL A 327 8.36 -8.42 -5.49
N VAL A 328 7.69 -7.70 -6.37
CA VAL A 328 7.18 -6.35 -6.12
C VAL A 328 5.68 -6.32 -6.46
N PRO A 329 4.80 -6.32 -5.46
CA PRO A 329 3.37 -6.07 -5.67
C PRO A 329 3.09 -4.77 -6.45
N MET A 330 2.09 -4.82 -7.32
CA MET A 330 1.65 -3.69 -8.13
C MET A 330 0.18 -3.42 -7.86
N ASN A 331 -0.12 -2.73 -6.74
CA ASN A 331 -1.46 -2.70 -6.16
C ASN A 331 -2.61 -2.31 -7.15
N PRO A 332 -2.48 -1.27 -7.99
CA PRO A 332 -3.58 -0.84 -8.84
C PRO A 332 -3.59 -1.60 -10.17
N ASN A 333 -2.52 -2.34 -10.43
CA ASN A 333 -2.27 -3.05 -11.68
C ASN A 333 -2.57 -4.55 -11.57
N HIS A 334 -2.92 -5.04 -10.38
CA HIS A 334 -3.34 -6.43 -10.18
C HIS A 334 -2.27 -7.45 -10.66
N GLY A 335 -1.02 -7.20 -10.26
CA GLY A 335 0.12 -8.03 -10.67
C GLY A 335 1.30 -7.95 -9.71
N LEU A 336 2.33 -8.72 -10.03
CA LEU A 336 3.63 -8.76 -9.37
C LEU A 336 4.72 -8.55 -10.42
N ALA A 337 5.64 -7.65 -10.13
CA ALA A 337 6.88 -7.47 -10.87
C ALA A 337 8.00 -8.30 -10.24
N PHE A 338 8.73 -9.04 -11.06
CA PHE A 338 9.85 -9.87 -10.68
C PHE A 338 11.13 -9.24 -11.24
N VAL A 339 12.09 -8.99 -10.35
CA VAL A 339 13.33 -8.28 -10.63
C VAL A 339 14.51 -9.17 -10.22
N PRO A 340 15.16 -9.87 -11.16
CA PRO A 340 16.33 -10.69 -10.87
C PRO A 340 17.47 -9.87 -10.28
N LEU A 341 18.17 -10.43 -9.31
CA LEU A 341 19.40 -9.89 -8.74
C LEU A 341 20.61 -10.56 -9.39
N GLU A 342 21.69 -9.80 -9.57
CA GLU A 342 22.98 -10.27 -10.11
C GLU A 342 23.88 -10.93 -9.06
#